data_AF-A0A7W7WLM5-F1
#
_entry.id   AF-A0A7W7WLM5-F1
#
_cell.length_a   1.000
_cell.length_b   1.000
_cell.length_c   1.000
_cell.angle_alpha   90.00
_cell.angle_beta   90.00
_cell.angle_gamma   90.00
#
_symmetry.space_group_name_H-M   'P 1'
#
loop_
_entity.id
_entity.type
_entity.pdbx_description
1 polymer ?
#
loop_
_entity_poly.entity_id
_entity_poly.type
_entity_poly.pdbx_seq_one_letter_code
_entity_poly.pdbx_strand_id
1 'polypeptide(L)' 'MPVTLHPDALDTWLDPETTDPGHLRDLIHAPAADLTVRPVVTTVNNVRSDGPQLLTEVEDPLPGTAGTHFA' A
#
# COMPACT_ATOMS: atom_id res chain seq x y z
N MET A 1 -6.29 1.78 -3.32
CA MET A 1 -4.83 1.67 -3.51
C MET A 1 -4.14 2.88 -2.94
N PRO A 2 -3.03 2.72 -2.18
CA PRO A 2 -2.22 3.85 -1.76
C PRO A 2 -1.52 4.48 -2.97
N VAL A 3 -1.17 5.76 -2.84
CA VAL A 3 -0.22 6.43 -3.74
C VAL A 3 1.18 5.93 -3.42
N THR A 4 1.95 5.58 -4.45
CA THR A 4 3.36 5.20 -4.34
C THR A 4 4.23 6.23 -5.01
N LEU A 5 5.35 6.57 -4.37
CA LEU A 5 6.35 7.52 -4.88
C LEU A 5 7.66 6.78 -5.11
N HIS A 6 8.41 7.19 -6.12
CA HIS A 6 9.82 6.79 -6.23
C HIS A 6 10.61 7.42 -5.07
N PRO A 7 11.62 6.74 -4.48
CA PRO A 7 12.44 7.32 -3.41
C PRO A 7 13.00 8.71 -3.75
N ASP A 8 13.42 8.92 -5.00
CA ASP A 8 13.98 10.19 -5.47
C ASP A 8 12.96 11.35 -5.54
N ALA A 9 11.65 11.04 -5.52
CA ALA A 9 10.58 12.04 -5.53
C ALA A 9 10.13 12.46 -4.11
N LEU A 10 10.65 11.80 -3.06
CA LEU A 10 10.21 12.03 -1.68
C LEU A 10 10.50 13.46 -1.20
N ASP A 11 11.68 13.98 -1.52
CA ASP A 11 12.08 15.33 -1.09
C ASP A 11 11.18 16.39 -1.73
N THR A 12 10.90 16.27 -3.03
CA THR A 12 9.98 17.17 -3.75
C THR A 12 8.55 17.06 -3.22
N TRP A 13 8.11 15.87 -2.82
CA TRP A 13 6.79 15.67 -2.24
C TRP A 13 6.63 16.33 -0.86
N LEU A 14 7.71 16.38 -0.05
CA LEU A 14 7.69 16.95 1.29
C LEU A 14 8.01 18.45 1.33
N ASP A 15 8.44 19.05 0.21
CA ASP A 15 8.78 20.46 0.11
C ASP A 15 7.52 21.35 0.18
N PRO A 16 7.35 22.18 1.23
CA PRO A 16 6.19 23.06 1.37
C PRO A 16 6.14 24.18 0.31
N GLU A 17 7.26 24.50 -0.34
CA GLU A 17 7.31 25.50 -1.41
C GLU A 17 6.82 24.92 -2.75
N THR A 18 6.76 23.59 -2.87
CA THR A 18 6.21 22.91 -4.04
C THR A 18 4.68 22.98 -4.00
N THR A 19 4.12 24.00 -4.65
CA THR A 19 2.68 24.30 -4.63
C THR A 19 1.96 24.03 -5.95
N ASP A 20 2.70 23.73 -7.04
CA ASP A 20 2.09 23.41 -8.32
C ASP A 20 1.47 22.00 -8.30
N PRO A 21 0.12 21.89 -8.41
CA PRO A 21 -0.53 20.59 -8.41
C PRO A 21 -0.22 19.76 -9.66
N GLY A 22 0.17 20.38 -10.79
CA GLY A 22 0.60 19.66 -11.99
C GLY A 22 1.86 18.86 -11.70
N HIS A 23 2.88 19.57 -11.24
CA HIS A 23 4.16 18.97 -10.84
C HIS A 23 4.02 17.85 -9.80
N LEU A 24 3.18 18.04 -8.77
CA LEU A 24 2.95 16.99 -7.75
C LEU A 24 2.28 15.74 -8.32
N ARG A 25 1.38 15.87 -9.31
CA ARG A 25 0.73 14.73 -9.95
C ARG A 25 1.70 13.92 -10.79
N ASP A 26 2.69 14.57 -11.41
CA ASP A 26 3.70 13.90 -12.23
C ASP A 26 4.62 12.99 -11.38
N LEU A 27 4.75 13.28 -10.08
CA LEU A 27 5.47 12.42 -9.12
C LEU A 27 4.68 11.15 -8.75
N ILE A 28 3.36 11.16 -8.94
CA ILE A 28 2.49 10.04 -8.61
C ILE A 28 2.51 9.06 -9.77
N HIS A 29 2.98 7.85 -9.47
CA HIS A 29 2.93 6.75 -10.41
C HIS A 29 1.92 5.71 -9.96
N ALA A 30 1.37 4.97 -10.92
CA ALA A 30 0.63 3.76 -10.61
C ALA A 30 1.54 2.86 -9.75
N PRO A 31 0.99 2.19 -8.70
CA PRO A 31 1.77 1.27 -7.92
C PRO A 31 2.45 0.28 -8.86
N ALA A 32 3.77 0.15 -8.72
CA ALA A 32 4.52 -0.82 -9.50
C ALA A 32 3.84 -2.19 -9.39
N ALA A 33 3.81 -2.95 -10.48
CA ALA A 33 3.12 -4.24 -10.58
C ALA A 33 3.60 -5.30 -9.57
N ASP A 34 4.61 -4.98 -8.76
CA ASP A 34 5.28 -5.88 -7.81
C ASP A 34 4.59 -5.92 -6.42
N LEU A 35 3.39 -5.36 -6.27
CA LEU A 35 2.64 -5.50 -5.02
C LEU A 35 2.01 -6.89 -4.91
N THR A 36 2.49 -7.66 -3.94
CA THR A 36 1.89 -8.96 -3.58
C THR A 36 0.95 -8.80 -2.41
N VAL A 37 -0.25 -9.39 -2.52
CA VAL A 37 -1.28 -9.39 -1.48
C VAL A 37 -1.44 -10.81 -0.96
N ARG A 38 -1.53 -10.98 0.35
CA ARG A 38 -1.73 -12.28 1.01
C ARG A 38 -2.73 -12.19 2.17
N PRO A 39 -3.58 -13.21 2.39
CA PRO A 39 -4.50 -13.23 3.53
C PRO A 39 -3.72 -13.32 4.85
N VAL A 40 -4.21 -12.64 5.89
CA VAL A 40 -3.61 -12.65 7.23
C VAL A 40 -4.65 -12.93 8.32
N VAL A 41 -4.18 -13.22 9.53
CA VAL A 41 -5.05 -13.50 10.68
C VAL A 41 -6.04 -12.35 10.96
N THR A 42 -7.28 -12.67 11.31
CA THR A 42 -8.33 -11.69 11.56
C THR A 42 -8.13 -10.87 12.84
N THR A 43 -7.23 -11.30 13.74
CA THR A 43 -6.83 -10.54 14.93
C THR A 43 -6.30 -9.15 14.58
N VAL A 44 -5.80 -8.93 13.36
CA VAL A 44 -5.37 -7.62 12.85
C VAL A 44 -6.47 -6.56 12.90
N ASN A 45 -7.75 -6.97 12.87
CA ASN A 45 -8.89 -6.06 12.95
C ASN A 45 -9.05 -5.41 14.33
N ASN A 46 -8.39 -5.93 15.37
CA ASN A 46 -8.41 -5.36 16.71
C ASN A 46 -7.17 -4.51 16.95
N VAL A 47 -7.36 -3.18 17.01
CA VAL A 47 -6.31 -2.16 17.20
C VAL A 47 -5.50 -2.28 18.49
N ARG A 48 -5.95 -3.08 19.46
CA ARG A 48 -5.18 -3.38 20.68
C ARG A 48 -4.11 -4.45 20.48
N SER A 49 -4.15 -5.15 19.36
CA SER A 49 -3.18 -6.17 18.99
C SER A 49 -2.03 -5.51 18.23
N ASP A 50 -0.80 -5.70 18.67
CA ASP A 50 0.39 -5.15 18.03
C ASP A 50 1.56 -6.15 18.15
N GLY A 51 1.52 -7.18 17.31
CA GLY A 51 2.49 -8.26 17.33
C GLY A 51 2.79 -8.79 15.94
N PRO A 52 3.98 -9.38 15.72
CA PRO A 52 4.38 -9.87 14.40
C PRO A 52 3.45 -10.97 13.86
N GLN A 53 2.71 -11.65 14.73
CA GLN A 53 1.75 -12.70 14.38
C GLN A 53 0.59 -12.16 13.53
N LEU A 54 0.34 -10.85 13.55
CA LEU A 54 -0.69 -10.20 12.73
C LEU A 54 -0.38 -10.26 11.23
N LEU A 55 0.88 -10.47 10.85
CA LEU A 55 1.33 -10.64 9.47
C LEU A 55 1.53 -12.10 9.07
N THR A 56 1.11 -13.04 9.94
CA THR A 56 1.10 -14.48 9.64
C THR A 56 0.07 -14.75 8.56
N GLU A 57 0.52 -15.41 7.50
CA GLU A 57 -0.34 -15.80 6.38
C GLU A 57 -1.28 -16.93 6.78
N VAL A 58 -2.51 -16.86 6.28
CA VAL A 58 -3.57 -17.85 6.52
C VAL A 58 -4.23 -18.24 5.22
N GLU A 59 -4.98 -19.35 5.26
CA GLU A 59 -5.86 -19.72 4.16
C GLU A 59 -6.90 -18.63 3.91
N ASP A 60 -7.16 -18.31 2.64
CA ASP A 60 -8.18 -17.34 2.27
C ASP A 60 -9.58 -17.87 2.65
N PRO A 61 -10.31 -17.23 3.56
CA PRO A 61 -11.65 -17.67 3.93
C PRO A 61 -12.69 -17.48 2.81
N LEU A 62 -12.37 -16.76 1.73
CA LEU A 62 -13.21 -16.55 0.55
C LEU A 62 -12.65 -17.33 -0.66
N PRO A 63 -12.96 -18.64 -0.80
CA PRO A 63 -12.46 -19.44 -1.91
C PRO A 63 -12.91 -18.86 -3.25
N GLY A 64 -11.95 -18.42 -4.08
CA GLY A 64 -12.20 -17.90 -5.43
C GLY A 64 -11.75 -16.46 -5.70
N THR A 65 -11.28 -15.72 -4.68
CA THR A 65 -10.73 -14.36 -4.86
C THR A 65 -9.20 -14.40 -4.90
N ALA A 66 -8.64 -15.33 -5.66
CA ALA A 66 -7.19 -15.40 -5.85
C ALA A 66 -6.72 -14.12 -6.56
N GLY A 67 -6.07 -13.23 -5.81
CA GLY A 67 -5.32 -12.08 -6.33
C GLY A 67 -6.18 -11.08 -7.10
N THR A 68 -6.99 -10.28 -6.41
CA THR A 68 -7.44 -9.02 -7.01
C THR A 68 -6.22 -8.13 -7.19
N HIS A 69 -5.65 -8.24 -8.39
CA HIS A 69 -4.74 -7.26 -8.97
C HIS A 69 -5.40 -5.90 -8.80
N PHE A 70 -4.89 -5.11 -7.86
CA PHE A 70 -5.39 -3.77 -7.67
C PHE A 70 -4.85 -2.91 -8.82
N ALA A 71 -5.59 -2.89 -9.93
CA ALA A 71 -5.41 -1.95 -11.03
C ALA A 71 -5.84 -0.53 -10.63
#